data_AF-A0A4S9YWE5-F1
#
_entry.id   AF-A0A4S9YWE5-F1
#
_cell.length_a   1.000
_cell.length_b   1.000
_cell.length_c   1.000
_cell.angle_alpha   90.00
_cell.angle_beta   90.00
_cell.angle_gamma   90.00
#
_symmetry.space_group_name_H-M   'P 1'
#
loop_
_entity.id
_entity.type
_entity.pdbx_description
1 polymer ?
#
loop_
_entity_poly.entity_id
_entity_poly.type
_entity_poly.pdbx_seq_one_letter_code
_entity_poly.pdbx_strand_id
1 'polypeptide(L)'
;MDKHVEPEQTADADKGDTLVLEKDDARKGAFEGLFTAFQTRFEEQEGLQPAHQVSVISFIFAKSEVDGFQASTQLNLQTIDLDTNPSLDHYSHFLRLEVECIKRRSEMNRGLRKIITLTDEMVAMEKKIRTEYGAELDQLSTEVRQLFDERTALVRKRLARIKDQCSKVMANARR
;
A
#
# COMPACT_ATOMS: atom_id res chain seq x y z
N MET A 1 -4.97 76.03 -34.29
CA MET A 1 -4.45 74.84 -34.99
C MET A 1 -3.82 73.95 -33.96
N ASP A 2 -4.05 72.66 -34.15
CA ASP A 2 -4.30 71.65 -33.13
C ASP A 2 -3.12 71.27 -32.23
N LYS A 3 -3.49 70.93 -30.98
CA LYS A 3 -2.67 70.18 -30.04
C LYS A 3 -2.60 68.73 -30.53
N HIS A 4 -1.40 68.22 -30.80
CA HIS A 4 -1.18 66.78 -30.88
C HIS A 4 -0.47 66.34 -29.60
N VAL A 5 -1.24 65.71 -28.71
CA VAL A 5 -0.71 64.92 -27.59
C VAL A 5 -0.74 63.48 -28.08
N GLU A 6 0.43 62.83 -28.17
CA GLU A 6 0.51 61.39 -28.42
C GLU A 6 -0.04 60.65 -27.20
N PRO A 7 -0.85 59.59 -27.37
CA PRO A 7 -1.30 58.78 -26.27
C PRO A 7 -0.15 57.87 -25.80
N GLU A 8 0.22 58.00 -24.52
CA GLU A 8 0.99 56.99 -23.81
C GLU A 8 0.27 55.64 -23.92
N GLN A 9 0.90 54.66 -24.57
CA GLN A 9 0.50 53.26 -24.50
C GLN A 9 0.94 52.70 -23.14
N THR A 10 0.06 52.76 -22.15
CA THR A 10 0.14 51.95 -20.94
C THR A 10 -0.60 50.63 -21.16
N ALA A 11 0.09 49.64 -21.73
CA ALA A 11 -0.46 48.28 -21.84
C ALA A 11 0.64 47.23 -21.90
N ASP A 12 1.35 46.98 -20.79
CA ASP A 12 2.05 45.70 -20.60
C ASP A 12 2.38 45.32 -19.14
N ALA A 13 1.58 45.77 -18.17
CA ALA A 13 1.80 45.43 -16.75
C ALA A 13 0.97 44.23 -16.25
N ASP A 14 -0.07 43.82 -16.98
CA ASP A 14 -1.14 42.94 -16.43
C ASP A 14 -0.95 41.44 -16.77
N LYS A 15 -0.22 41.12 -17.85
CA LYS A 15 0.00 39.72 -18.27
C LYS A 15 0.99 38.98 -17.37
N GLY A 16 1.97 39.68 -16.81
CA GLY A 16 2.96 39.09 -15.91
C GLY A 16 2.33 38.61 -14.61
N ASP A 17 1.54 39.47 -13.96
CA ASP A 17 0.84 39.14 -12.70
C ASP A 17 -0.21 38.03 -12.91
N THR A 18 -0.97 38.08 -13.99
CA THR A 18 -1.97 37.04 -14.29
C THR A 18 -1.31 35.65 -14.46
N LEU A 19 -0.18 35.56 -15.16
CA LEU A 19 0.55 34.30 -15.37
C LEU A 19 1.25 33.78 -14.10
N VAL A 20 1.59 34.66 -13.15
CA VAL A 20 2.17 34.26 -11.86
C VAL A 20 1.08 33.70 -10.95
N LEU A 21 -0.08 34.36 -10.88
CA LEU A 21 -1.23 33.89 -10.11
C LEU A 21 -1.75 32.53 -10.61
N GLU A 22 -1.88 32.33 -11.92
CA GLU A 22 -2.29 31.04 -12.49
C GLU A 22 -1.33 29.89 -12.15
N LYS A 23 -0.02 30.17 -12.07
CA LYS A 23 1.00 29.18 -11.70
C LYS A 23 0.97 28.84 -10.22
N ASP A 24 0.75 29.83 -9.36
CA ASP A 24 0.63 29.63 -7.91
C ASP A 24 -0.63 28.84 -7.57
N ASP A 25 -1.75 29.12 -8.25
CA ASP A 25 -3.00 28.37 -8.11
C ASP A 25 -2.86 26.92 -8.58
N ALA A 26 -2.20 26.69 -9.73
CA ALA A 26 -1.93 25.34 -10.23
C ALA A 26 -1.03 24.54 -9.26
N ARG A 27 -0.02 25.20 -8.69
CA ARG A 27 0.91 24.59 -7.73
C ARG A 27 0.21 24.21 -6.43
N LYS A 28 -0.62 25.11 -5.90
CA LYS A 28 -1.44 24.86 -4.72
C LYS A 28 -2.43 23.71 -4.96
N GLY A 29 -3.11 23.69 -6.11
CA GLY A 29 -4.01 22.60 -6.49
C GLY A 29 -3.29 21.25 -6.61
N ALA A 30 -2.05 21.23 -7.14
CA ALA A 30 -1.24 20.01 -7.22
C ALA A 30 -0.83 19.49 -5.83
N PHE A 31 -0.47 20.39 -4.91
CA PHE A 31 -0.20 20.04 -3.52
C PHE A 31 -1.42 19.45 -2.84
N GLU A 32 -2.57 20.14 -2.90
CA GLU A 32 -3.83 19.70 -2.29
C GLU A 32 -4.24 18.32 -2.83
N GLY A 33 -4.18 18.12 -4.15
CA GLY A 33 -4.47 16.84 -4.78
C GLY A 33 -3.56 15.70 -4.28
N LEU A 34 -2.25 15.96 -4.16
CA LEU A 34 -1.29 14.97 -3.68
C LEU A 34 -1.49 14.68 -2.18
N PHE A 35 -1.77 15.70 -1.38
CA PHE A 35 -2.00 15.58 0.05
C PHE A 35 -3.29 14.79 0.33
N THR A 36 -4.37 15.09 -0.37
CA THR A 36 -5.62 14.32 -0.30
C THR A 36 -5.39 12.88 -0.76
N ALA A 37 -4.66 12.65 -1.86
CA ALA A 37 -4.35 11.30 -2.31
C ALA A 37 -3.58 10.49 -1.24
N PHE A 38 -2.60 11.10 -0.57
CA PHE A 38 -1.91 10.47 0.56
C PHE A 38 -2.87 10.07 1.68
N GLN A 39 -3.78 10.97 2.07
CA GLN A 39 -4.78 10.69 3.11
C GLN A 39 -5.72 9.56 2.71
N THR A 40 -6.23 9.57 1.48
CA THR A 40 -7.11 8.51 0.96
C THR A 40 -6.40 7.16 0.93
N ARG A 41 -5.13 7.10 0.49
CA ARG A 41 -4.36 5.84 0.50
C ARG A 41 -4.11 5.33 1.92
N PHE A 42 -3.89 6.23 2.87
CA PHE A 42 -3.74 5.86 4.26
C PHE A 42 -5.01 5.22 4.81
N GLU A 43 -6.17 5.83 4.58
CA GLU A 43 -7.47 5.31 5.00
C GLU A 43 -7.83 4.00 4.28
N GLU A 44 -7.51 3.89 2.99
CA GLU A 44 -7.66 2.64 2.24
C GLU A 44 -6.81 1.52 2.88
N GLN A 45 -5.58 1.81 3.27
CA GLN A 45 -4.72 0.83 3.95
C GLN A 45 -5.27 0.44 5.33
N GLU A 46 -5.79 1.40 6.11
CA GLU A 46 -6.44 1.10 7.40
C GLU A 46 -7.66 0.20 7.22
N GLY A 47 -8.51 0.50 6.24
CA GLY A 47 -9.69 -0.31 5.93
C GLY A 47 -9.36 -1.74 5.48
N LEU A 48 -8.16 -1.98 4.93
CA LEU A 48 -7.72 -3.31 4.51
C LEU A 48 -7.17 -4.18 5.64
N GLN A 49 -6.71 -3.60 6.76
CA GLN A 49 -6.07 -4.38 7.81
C GLN A 49 -6.98 -5.44 8.44
N PRO A 50 -8.24 -5.16 8.79
CA PRO A 50 -9.12 -6.16 9.40
C PRO A 50 -9.35 -7.35 8.46
N ALA A 51 -9.63 -7.08 7.17
CA ALA A 51 -9.85 -8.13 6.18
C ALA A 51 -8.58 -8.97 5.94
N HIS A 52 -7.40 -8.33 5.92
CA HIS A 52 -6.14 -9.05 5.82
C HIS A 52 -5.87 -9.92 7.04
N GLN A 53 -6.16 -9.43 8.25
CA GLN A 53 -6.02 -10.20 9.50
C GLN A 53 -6.91 -11.45 9.52
N VAL A 54 -8.17 -11.32 9.08
CA VAL A 54 -9.08 -12.48 8.93
C VAL A 54 -8.50 -13.51 7.95
N SER A 55 -7.90 -13.04 6.85
CA SER A 55 -7.26 -13.91 5.86
C SER A 55 -6.04 -14.64 6.43
N VAL A 56 -5.21 -13.95 7.23
CA VAL A 56 -4.06 -14.55 7.94
C VAL A 56 -4.53 -15.65 8.90
N ILE A 57 -5.53 -15.35 9.72
CA ILE A 57 -6.07 -16.32 10.69
C ILE A 57 -6.64 -17.54 9.96
N SER A 58 -7.41 -17.32 8.89
CA SER A 58 -7.99 -18.40 8.07
C SER A 58 -6.91 -19.29 7.46
N PHE A 59 -5.81 -18.70 6.99
CA PHE A 59 -4.67 -19.47 6.48
C PHE A 59 -3.99 -20.30 7.57
N ILE A 60 -3.79 -19.73 8.76
CA ILE A 60 -3.19 -20.45 9.90
C ILE A 60 -4.03 -21.68 10.26
N PHE A 61 -5.35 -21.54 10.32
CA PHE A 61 -6.25 -22.67 10.58
C PHE A 61 -6.16 -23.74 9.49
N ALA A 62 -6.32 -23.37 8.22
CA ALA A 62 -6.25 -24.33 7.11
C ALA A 62 -4.89 -25.05 7.05
N LYS A 63 -3.81 -24.33 7.35
CA LYS A 63 -2.47 -24.93 7.46
C LYS A 63 -2.37 -25.91 8.64
N SER A 64 -2.93 -25.57 9.79
CA SER A 64 -2.94 -26.47 10.95
C SER A 64 -3.74 -27.75 10.69
N GLU A 65 -4.84 -27.67 9.94
CA GLU A 65 -5.63 -28.85 9.54
C GLU A 65 -4.83 -29.77 8.61
N VAL A 66 -4.17 -29.20 7.61
CA VAL A 66 -3.25 -29.92 6.71
C VAL A 66 -2.13 -30.61 7.50
N ASP A 67 -1.40 -29.85 8.33
CA ASP A 67 -0.26 -30.36 9.09
C ASP A 67 -0.72 -31.47 10.07
N GLY A 68 -1.89 -31.30 10.71
CA GLY A 68 -2.47 -32.30 11.61
C GLY A 68 -2.96 -33.56 10.91
N PHE A 69 -3.56 -33.43 9.72
CA PHE A 69 -3.99 -34.58 8.93
C PHE A 69 -2.78 -35.38 8.41
N GLN A 70 -1.76 -34.70 7.91
CA GLN A 70 -0.52 -35.35 7.49
C GLN A 70 0.16 -36.09 8.65
N ALA A 71 0.23 -35.48 9.83
CA ALA A 71 0.84 -36.11 11.00
C ALA A 71 0.07 -37.34 11.50
N SER A 72 -1.27 -37.30 11.44
CA SER A 72 -2.11 -38.41 11.94
C SER A 72 -2.19 -39.59 10.98
N THR A 73 -2.14 -39.33 9.66
CA THR A 73 -2.26 -40.38 8.63
C THR A 73 -0.93 -40.85 8.07
N GLN A 74 0.15 -40.09 8.30
CA GLN A 74 1.48 -40.31 7.70
C GLN A 74 1.46 -40.37 6.15
N LEU A 75 0.38 -39.87 5.54
CA LEU A 75 0.21 -39.86 4.10
C LEU A 75 1.16 -38.86 3.45
N ASN A 76 1.60 -39.20 2.25
CA ASN A 76 2.37 -38.31 1.40
C ASN A 76 1.64 -38.09 0.07
N LEU A 77 1.26 -36.85 -0.24
CA LEU A 77 0.61 -36.54 -1.52
C LEU A 77 1.55 -36.68 -2.73
N GLN A 78 2.86 -36.76 -2.52
CA GLN A 78 3.82 -37.04 -3.59
C GLN A 78 3.91 -38.53 -3.94
N THR A 79 3.39 -39.42 -3.09
CA THR A 79 3.50 -40.86 -3.30
C THR A 79 2.26 -41.57 -2.78
N ILE A 80 1.47 -42.15 -3.68
CA ILE A 80 0.31 -42.96 -3.32
C ILE A 80 0.79 -44.38 -3.01
N ASP A 81 0.89 -44.69 -1.73
CA ASP A 81 1.12 -46.04 -1.22
C ASP A 81 -0.22 -46.69 -0.88
N LEU A 82 -0.67 -47.61 -1.75
CA LEU A 82 -1.89 -48.38 -1.55
C LEU A 82 -1.67 -49.66 -0.73
N ASP A 83 -0.42 -50.06 -0.51
CA ASP A 83 -0.11 -51.24 0.29
C ASP A 83 -0.30 -50.90 1.78
N THR A 84 0.16 -49.72 2.19
CA THR A 84 -0.01 -49.20 3.57
C THR A 84 -1.35 -48.51 3.76
N ASN A 85 -1.90 -47.87 2.72
CA ASN A 85 -3.17 -47.15 2.77
C ASN A 85 -4.11 -47.60 1.64
N PRO A 86 -4.88 -48.68 1.84
CA PRO A 86 -5.62 -49.34 0.75
C PRO A 86 -6.82 -48.54 0.24
N SER A 87 -7.16 -47.40 0.85
CA SER A 87 -8.24 -46.52 0.37
C SER A 87 -7.68 -45.19 -0.14
N LEU A 88 -8.21 -44.77 -1.29
CA LEU A 88 -7.99 -43.44 -1.87
C LEU A 88 -8.77 -42.33 -1.16
N ASP A 89 -9.67 -42.66 -0.23
CA ASP A 89 -10.52 -41.67 0.45
C ASP A 89 -9.69 -40.70 1.29
N HIS A 90 -8.68 -41.19 2.02
CA HIS A 90 -7.81 -40.34 2.82
C HIS A 90 -6.93 -39.44 1.95
N TYR A 91 -6.40 -39.94 0.83
CA TYR A 91 -5.68 -39.12 -0.15
C TYR A 91 -6.59 -38.05 -0.76
N SER A 92 -7.83 -38.41 -1.09
CA SER A 92 -8.82 -37.49 -1.64
C SER A 92 -9.20 -36.41 -0.63
N HIS A 93 -9.34 -36.76 0.65
CA HIS A 93 -9.56 -35.79 1.72
C HIS A 93 -8.35 -34.88 1.91
N PHE A 94 -7.14 -35.44 1.94
CA PHE A 94 -5.91 -34.66 2.07
C PHE A 94 -5.77 -33.64 0.93
N LEU A 95 -6.03 -34.05 -0.31
CA LEU A 95 -6.04 -33.13 -1.46
C LEU A 95 -7.02 -31.98 -1.27
N ARG A 96 -8.21 -32.21 -0.70
CA ARG A 96 -9.17 -31.13 -0.44
C ARG A 96 -8.65 -30.14 0.61
N LEU A 97 -8.03 -30.64 1.68
CA LEU A 97 -7.41 -29.79 2.70
C LEU A 97 -6.28 -28.93 2.12
N GLU A 98 -5.40 -29.52 1.32
CA GLU A 98 -4.32 -28.79 0.62
C GLU A 98 -4.87 -27.71 -0.32
N VAL A 99 -5.87 -28.05 -1.12
CA VAL A 99 -6.50 -27.08 -2.03
C VAL A 99 -7.09 -25.91 -1.25
N GLU A 100 -7.74 -26.15 -0.12
CA GLU A 100 -8.28 -25.09 0.73
C GLU A 100 -7.17 -24.25 1.37
N CYS A 101 -6.11 -24.88 1.90
CA CYS A 101 -4.94 -24.20 2.44
C CYS A 101 -4.28 -23.28 1.40
N ILE A 102 -4.12 -23.77 0.17
CA ILE A 102 -3.58 -22.99 -0.96
C ILE A 102 -4.47 -21.79 -1.27
N LYS A 103 -5.79 -21.96 -1.29
CA LYS A 103 -6.74 -20.85 -1.51
C LYS A 103 -6.59 -19.78 -0.44
N ARG A 104 -6.60 -20.14 0.85
CA ARG A 104 -6.45 -19.18 1.96
C ARG A 104 -5.10 -18.46 1.93
N ARG A 105 -4.01 -19.18 1.61
CA ARG A 105 -2.70 -18.57 1.40
C ARG A 105 -2.72 -17.54 0.27
N SER A 106 -3.40 -17.84 -0.83
CA SER A 106 -3.53 -16.92 -1.97
C SER A 106 -4.29 -15.64 -1.59
N GLU A 107 -5.39 -15.78 -0.85
CA GLU A 107 -6.19 -14.65 -0.35
C GLU A 107 -5.39 -13.76 0.61
N MET A 108 -4.69 -14.38 1.57
CA MET A 108 -3.77 -13.69 2.48
C MET A 108 -2.71 -12.92 1.68
N ASN A 109 -2.06 -13.56 0.71
CA ASN A 109 -1.02 -12.95 -0.11
C ASN A 109 -1.56 -11.80 -0.99
N ARG A 110 -2.79 -11.91 -1.48
CA ARG A 110 -3.45 -10.82 -2.22
C ARG A 110 -3.61 -9.58 -1.34
N GLY A 111 -4.10 -9.75 -0.10
CA GLY A 111 -4.22 -8.64 0.85
C GLY A 111 -2.87 -8.02 1.18
N LEU A 112 -1.85 -8.86 1.46
CA LEU A 112 -0.50 -8.39 1.76
C LEU A 112 0.11 -7.58 0.62
N ARG A 113 -0.01 -8.06 -0.63
CA ARG A 113 0.48 -7.33 -1.82
C ARG A 113 -0.14 -5.95 -1.94
N LYS A 114 -1.46 -5.84 -1.72
CA LYS A 114 -2.15 -4.54 -1.76
C LYS A 114 -1.64 -3.59 -0.67
N ILE A 115 -1.42 -4.10 0.55
CA ILE A 115 -0.86 -3.31 1.66
C ILE A 115 0.55 -2.81 1.30
N ILE A 116 1.41 -3.66 0.74
CA ILE A 116 2.77 -3.28 0.32
C ILE A 116 2.72 -2.17 -0.73
N THR A 117 1.91 -2.34 -1.79
CA THR A 117 1.76 -1.33 -2.85
C THR A 117 1.33 0.02 -2.29
N LEU A 118 0.31 0.04 -1.41
CA LEU A 118 -0.15 1.29 -0.77
C LEU A 118 0.93 1.92 0.10
N THR A 119 1.72 1.12 0.83
CA THR A 119 2.85 1.62 1.62
C THR A 119 3.88 2.30 0.73
N ASP A 120 4.27 1.68 -0.39
CA ASP A 120 5.26 2.25 -1.31
C ASP A 120 4.75 3.54 -1.98
N GLU A 121 3.49 3.55 -2.42
CA GLU A 121 2.83 4.75 -2.95
C GLU A 121 2.84 5.90 -1.93
N MET A 122 2.45 5.64 -0.68
CA MET A 122 2.44 6.64 0.39
C MET A 122 3.83 7.18 0.72
N VAL A 123 4.87 6.34 0.71
CA VAL A 123 6.26 6.80 0.92
C VAL A 123 6.72 7.67 -0.25
N ALA A 124 6.36 7.34 -1.49
CA ALA A 124 6.67 8.16 -2.65
C ALA A 124 5.94 9.52 -2.59
N MET A 125 4.66 9.52 -2.25
CA MET A 125 3.87 10.73 -2.07
C MET A 125 4.40 11.59 -0.93
N GLU A 126 4.71 11.01 0.24
CA GLU A 126 5.34 11.71 1.35
C GLU A 126 6.63 12.40 0.87
N LYS A 127 7.52 11.64 0.22
CA LYS A 127 8.80 12.18 -0.25
C LYS A 127 8.54 13.37 -1.17
N LYS A 128 7.63 13.24 -2.13
CA LYS A 128 7.29 14.30 -3.08
C LYS A 128 6.72 15.54 -2.37
N ILE A 129 5.79 15.37 -1.43
CA ILE A 129 5.24 16.47 -0.62
C ILE A 129 6.37 17.21 0.09
N ARG A 130 7.26 16.50 0.78
CA ARG A 130 8.34 17.13 1.55
C ARG A 130 9.40 17.80 0.67
N THR A 131 9.70 17.25 -0.50
CA THR A 131 10.75 17.79 -1.39
C THR A 131 10.26 18.90 -2.30
N GLU A 132 9.05 18.76 -2.85
CA GLU A 132 8.54 19.66 -3.88
C GLU A 132 7.55 20.69 -3.32
N TYR A 133 6.85 20.37 -2.22
CA TYR A 133 5.76 21.19 -1.66
C TYR A 133 5.95 21.51 -0.17
N GLY A 134 7.22 21.62 0.28
CA GLY A 134 7.53 21.87 1.69
C GLY A 134 6.99 23.21 2.19
N ALA A 135 7.01 24.25 1.36
CA ALA A 135 6.49 25.57 1.72
C ALA A 135 4.96 25.54 1.93
N GLU A 136 4.23 24.82 1.09
CA GLU A 136 2.79 24.63 1.20
C GLU A 136 2.44 23.78 2.42
N LEU A 137 3.24 22.74 2.71
CA LEU A 137 3.12 21.95 3.93
C LEU A 137 3.32 22.80 5.20
N ASP A 138 4.25 23.76 5.18
CA ASP A 138 4.51 24.66 6.30
C ASP A 138 3.43 25.74 6.48
N GLN A 139 2.66 26.04 5.43
CA GLN A 139 1.50 26.94 5.49
C GLN A 139 0.25 26.26 6.09
N LEU A 140 0.23 24.93 6.21
CA LEU A 140 -0.87 24.22 6.84
C LEU A 140 -0.96 24.52 8.33
N SER A 141 -2.15 24.30 8.91
CA SER A 141 -2.31 24.40 10.36
C SER A 141 -1.44 23.37 11.09
N THR A 142 -1.01 23.73 12.29
CA THR A 142 -0.19 22.86 13.15
C THR A 142 -0.81 21.48 13.32
N GLU A 143 -2.13 21.40 13.51
CA GLU A 143 -2.88 20.15 13.70
C GLU A 143 -2.82 19.27 12.45
N VAL A 144 -3.05 19.84 11.27
CA VAL A 144 -3.03 19.08 10.01
C VAL A 144 -1.62 18.58 9.69
N ARG A 145 -0.61 19.41 9.95
CA ARG A 145 0.80 19.01 9.77
C ARG A 145 1.21 17.90 10.73
N GLN A 146 0.82 18.00 12.00
CA GLN A 146 1.05 16.93 12.99
C GLN A 146 0.40 15.62 12.56
N LEU A 147 -0.86 15.66 12.12
CA LEU A 147 -1.54 14.46 11.63
C LEU A 147 -0.82 13.84 10.42
N PHE A 148 -0.32 14.66 9.50
CA PHE A 148 0.49 14.18 8.38
C PHE A 148 1.79 13.52 8.86
N ASP A 149 2.51 14.14 9.79
CA ASP A 149 3.74 13.60 10.36
C ASP A 149 3.50 12.27 11.11
N GLU A 150 2.42 12.16 11.88
CA GLU A 150 2.03 10.91 12.55
C GLU A 150 1.72 9.79 11.55
N ARG A 151 0.92 10.10 10.51
CA ARG A 151 0.57 9.13 9.46
C ARG A 151 1.83 8.68 8.71
N THR A 152 2.71 9.60 8.34
CA THR A 152 3.96 9.26 7.64
C THR A 152 4.91 8.41 8.49
N ALA A 153 5.04 8.72 9.78
CA ALA A 153 5.79 7.89 10.73
C ALA A 153 5.23 6.46 10.80
N LEU A 154 3.91 6.31 10.82
CA LEU A 154 3.26 5.00 10.84
C LEU A 154 3.50 4.22 9.54
N VAL A 155 3.39 4.86 8.38
CA VAL A 155 3.68 4.26 7.07
C VAL A 155 5.14 3.76 7.01
N ARG A 156 6.10 4.57 7.48
CA ARG A 156 7.52 4.18 7.53
C ARG A 156 7.77 3.00 8.46
N LYS A 157 7.10 2.96 9.62
CA LYS A 157 7.15 1.82 10.54
C LYS A 157 6.63 0.54 9.87
N ARG A 158 5.54 0.63 9.10
CA ARG A 158 5.00 -0.51 8.33
C ARG A 158 5.99 -0.99 7.28
N LEU A 159 6.58 -0.07 6.50
CA LEU A 159 7.59 -0.41 5.51
C LEU A 159 8.79 -1.14 6.14
N ALA A 160 9.29 -0.65 7.28
CA ALA A 160 10.39 -1.28 8.00
C ALA A 160 10.04 -2.72 8.42
N ARG A 161 8.82 -2.94 8.95
CA ARG A 161 8.33 -4.28 9.31
C ARG A 161 8.24 -5.20 8.10
N ILE A 162 7.72 -4.72 6.97
CA ILE A 162 7.64 -5.49 5.72
C ILE A 162 9.03 -5.90 5.27
N LYS A 163 10.00 -4.97 5.26
CA LYS A 163 11.39 -5.25 4.87
C LYS A 163 12.06 -6.29 5.76
N ASP A 164 11.84 -6.22 7.07
CA ASP A 164 12.35 -7.22 8.03
C ASP A 164 11.76 -8.62 7.74
N GLN A 165 10.46 -8.71 7.50
CA GLN A 165 9.80 -9.97 7.15
C GLN A 165 10.33 -10.55 5.83
N CYS A 166 10.47 -9.74 4.78
CA CYS A 166 11.06 -10.17 3.52
C CYS A 166 12.50 -10.68 3.70
N SER A 167 13.30 -9.99 4.51
CA SER A 167 14.69 -10.38 4.77
C SER A 167 14.78 -11.75 5.46
N LYS A 168 13.88 -12.02 6.41
CA LYS A 168 13.78 -13.33 7.09
C LYS A 168 13.41 -14.46 6.12
N VAL A 169 12.46 -14.22 5.22
CA VAL A 169 12.07 -15.21 4.20
C VAL A 169 13.24 -15.51 3.25
N MET A 170 13.92 -14.46 2.78
CA MET A 170 15.08 -14.61 1.88
C MET A 170 16.25 -15.33 2.54
N ALA A 171 16.47 -15.12 3.84
CA ALA A 171 17.50 -15.84 4.59
C ALA A 171 17.18 -17.34 4.72
N ASN A 172 15.92 -17.69 4.92
CA ASN A 172 15.49 -19.09 5.02
C ASN A 172 15.51 -19.81 3.67
N ALA A 173 15.27 -19.11 2.56
CA ALA A 173 15.31 -19.69 1.22
C ALA A 173 16.74 -19.97 0.69
N ARG A 174 17.77 -19.45 1.37
CA ARG A 174 19.20 -19.68 1.04
C ARG A 174 19.84 -20.82 1.82
N ARG A 175 19.10 -21.46 2.74
CA ARG A 175 19.51 -22.66 3.47
C ARG A 175 18.94 -23.89 2.78
#